data_AF-A0A0B1T8A6-F1
#
_entry.id   AF-A0A0B1T8A6-F1
#
_cell.length_a   1.000
_cell.length_b   1.000
_cell.length_c   1.000
_cell.angle_alpha   90.00
_cell.angle_beta   90.00
_cell.angle_gamma   90.00
#
_symmetry.space_group_name_H-M   'P 1'
#
loop_
_entity.id
_entity.type
_entity.pdbx_description
1 polymer ?
#
loop_
_entity_poly.entity_id
_entity_poly.type
_entity_poly.pdbx_seq_one_letter_code
_entity_poly.pdbx_strand_id
1 'polypeptide(L)'
;MSRDLGRLRYVQVKIAVEAMDQLLQSCHSSPSLPQFSENHLKMVQKLLESNNSKMEQLATDSFVTFSNIEESSPSYHRQYDFFISKFSQMCHSSHGEDSRKIRIAGLKGLRGVVWKSVTDDLHPNIWEKQHMDKIVPSILFNLQEAGRVVVMSFYKSRYSWIF
;
A
#
# COMPACT_ATOMS: atom_id res chain seq x y z
N MET A 1 -0.99 17.66 13.93
CA MET A 1 -1.27 16.80 12.74
C MET A 1 -2.76 16.65 12.40
N SER A 2 -3.70 16.74 13.35
CA SER A 2 -5.13 16.52 13.06
C SER A 2 -5.92 17.70 12.46
N ARG A 3 -5.34 18.88 12.11
CA ARG A 3 -6.11 20.16 11.99
C ARG A 3 -6.26 20.91 10.65
N ASP A 4 -5.46 20.74 9.61
CA ASP A 4 -5.64 21.36 8.23
C ASP A 4 -6.29 20.59 6.98
N LEU A 5 -7.38 19.77 7.03
CA LEU A 5 -7.65 18.61 6.11
C LEU A 5 -8.30 19.01 4.78
N GLY A 6 -8.38 20.31 4.49
CA GLY A 6 -9.24 20.82 3.43
C GLY A 6 -8.55 20.96 2.08
N ARG A 7 -7.56 21.85 1.97
CA ARG A 7 -6.93 22.18 0.67
C ARG A 7 -5.43 22.49 0.74
N LEU A 8 -4.88 22.62 1.95
CA LEU A 8 -3.45 22.80 2.19
C LEU A 8 -2.81 21.55 2.83
N ARG A 9 -3.52 20.75 3.68
CA ARG A 9 -2.95 19.50 4.27
C ARG A 9 -2.35 18.58 3.24
N TYR A 10 -3.00 18.32 2.10
CA TYR A 10 -2.47 17.32 1.17
C TYR A 10 -1.09 17.70 0.66
N VAL A 11 -0.88 18.95 0.25
CA VAL A 11 0.41 19.39 -0.27
C VAL A 11 1.47 19.38 0.84
N GLN A 12 1.15 19.85 2.04
CA GLN A 12 2.11 19.86 3.16
C GLN A 12 2.43 18.45 3.66
N VAL A 13 1.41 17.59 3.74
CA VAL A 13 1.58 16.17 4.08
C VAL A 13 2.43 15.49 3.00
N LYS A 14 2.18 15.75 1.72
CA LYS A 14 2.97 15.22 0.62
C LYS A 14 4.44 15.63 0.75
N ILE A 15 4.72 16.91 0.96
CA ILE A 15 6.10 17.41 1.16
C ILE A 15 6.75 16.73 2.36
N ALA A 16 6.02 16.59 3.48
CA ALA A 16 6.54 15.94 4.68
C ALA A 16 6.86 14.45 4.44
N VAL A 17 5.99 13.73 3.73
CA VAL A 17 6.19 12.33 3.35
C VAL A 17 7.41 12.21 2.43
N GLU A 18 7.51 13.04 1.39
CA GLU A 18 8.64 13.04 0.45
C GLU A 18 9.97 13.36 1.16
N ALA A 19 9.98 14.30 2.10
CA ALA A 19 11.17 14.59 2.91
C ALA A 19 11.55 13.40 3.81
N MET A 20 10.57 12.72 4.38
CA MET A 20 10.81 11.54 5.22
C MET A 20 11.34 10.36 4.39
N ASP A 21 10.79 10.14 3.19
CA ASP A 21 11.28 9.11 2.26
C ASP A 21 12.74 9.38 1.84
N GLN A 22 13.09 10.64 1.56
CA GLN A 22 14.47 11.02 1.23
C GLN A 22 15.44 10.80 2.39
N LEU A 23 15.02 11.09 3.62
CA LEU A 23 15.84 10.86 4.81
C LEU A 23 16.06 9.36 5.06
N LEU A 24 15.03 8.53 4.87
CA LEU A 24 15.18 7.07 4.89
C LEU A 24 16.21 6.61 3.87
N GLN A 25 16.07 7.10 2.62
CA GLN A 25 16.94 6.76 1.51
C GLN A 25 18.41 7.18 1.72
N SER A 26 18.63 8.26 2.45
CA SER A 26 19.98 8.81 2.65
C SER A 26 20.70 8.20 3.85
N CYS A 27 19.97 7.59 4.79
CA CYS A 27 20.49 7.18 6.10
C CYS A 27 20.53 5.65 6.30
N HIS A 28 20.65 4.85 5.24
CA HIS A 28 20.63 3.37 5.26
C HIS A 28 21.70 2.68 6.12
N SER A 29 22.74 3.40 6.52
CA SER A 29 23.81 2.89 7.39
C SER A 29 23.90 3.63 8.74
N SER A 30 22.92 4.49 9.04
CA SER A 30 22.89 5.25 10.30
C SER A 30 22.43 4.36 11.46
N PRO A 31 23.05 4.46 12.66
CA PRO A 31 22.55 3.83 13.87
C PRO A 31 21.10 4.22 14.23
N SER A 32 20.62 5.36 13.73
CA SER A 32 19.26 5.86 13.96
C SER A 32 18.21 5.31 12.98
N LEU A 33 18.62 4.55 11.95
CA LEU A 33 17.74 4.03 10.92
C LEU A 33 16.55 3.25 11.51
N PRO A 34 16.73 2.38 12.53
CA PRO A 34 15.61 1.62 13.05
C PRO A 34 14.46 2.49 13.58
N GLN A 35 14.81 3.56 14.30
CA GLN A 35 13.85 4.52 14.85
C GLN A 35 13.19 5.35 13.76
N PHE A 36 13.93 5.67 12.69
CA PHE A 36 13.43 6.46 11.59
C PHE A 36 12.39 5.67 10.78
N SER A 37 12.68 4.41 10.47
CA SER A 37 11.77 3.47 9.82
C SER A 37 10.53 3.19 10.67
N GLU A 38 10.65 3.09 12.00
CA GLU A 38 9.48 2.97 12.89
C GLU A 38 8.57 4.22 12.82
N ASN A 39 9.18 5.42 12.82
CA ASN A 39 8.43 6.67 12.72
C ASN A 39 7.78 6.83 11.35
N HIS A 40 8.45 6.38 10.29
CA HIS A 40 7.92 6.37 8.94
C HIS A 40 6.69 5.48 8.84
N LEU A 41 6.78 4.24 9.33
CA LEU A 41 5.65 3.31 9.32
C LEU A 41 4.47 3.85 10.14
N LYS A 42 4.71 4.50 11.29
CA LYS A 42 3.64 5.22 12.04
C LYS A 42 2.99 6.34 11.23
N MET A 43 3.76 7.08 10.42
CA MET A 43 3.22 8.10 9.52
C MET A 43 2.36 7.46 8.42
N VAL A 44 2.88 6.43 7.74
CA VAL A 44 2.14 5.69 6.70
C VAL A 44 0.83 5.14 7.26
N GLN A 45 0.85 4.53 8.45
CA GLN A 45 -0.34 4.03 9.12
C GLN A 45 -1.41 5.12 9.29
N LYS A 46 -1.06 6.29 9.84
CA LYS A 46 -1.99 7.41 10.04
C LYS A 46 -2.59 7.92 8.74
N LEU A 47 -1.81 7.92 7.66
CA LEU A 47 -2.29 8.34 6.34
C LEU A 47 -3.28 7.33 5.75
N LEU A 48 -3.01 6.04 5.90
CA LEU A 48 -3.93 4.98 5.48
C LEU A 48 -5.23 5.01 6.29
N GLU A 49 -5.17 5.25 7.61
CA GLU A 49 -6.35 5.35 8.49
C GLU A 49 -7.26 6.54 8.16
N SER A 50 -6.78 7.53 7.38
CA SER A 50 -7.59 8.67 6.99
C SER A 50 -8.75 8.32 6.05
N ASN A 51 -8.71 7.15 5.40
CA ASN A 51 -9.67 6.70 4.39
C ASN A 51 -9.90 7.73 3.26
N ASN A 52 -8.91 8.60 3.03
CA ASN A 52 -8.91 9.56 1.94
C ASN A 52 -8.09 8.99 0.78
N SER A 53 -8.72 8.79 -0.38
CA SER A 53 -8.10 8.23 -1.60
C SER A 53 -6.70 8.80 -1.92
N LYS A 54 -6.50 10.13 -1.80
CA LYS A 54 -5.20 10.75 -2.08
C LYS A 54 -4.16 10.45 -1.00
N MET A 55 -4.56 10.42 0.26
CA MET A 55 -3.67 10.08 1.37
C MET A 55 -3.31 8.61 1.39
N GLU A 56 -4.27 7.73 1.08
CA GLU A 56 -4.02 6.29 0.95
C GLU A 56 -3.06 5.99 -0.21
N GLN A 57 -3.21 6.69 -1.34
CA GLN A 57 -2.28 6.59 -2.47
C GLN A 57 -0.87 7.04 -2.07
N LEU A 58 -0.75 8.23 -1.46
CA LEU A 58 0.54 8.78 -1.01
C LEU A 58 1.23 7.84 0.00
N ALA A 59 0.49 7.33 0.96
CA ALA A 59 0.99 6.38 1.95
C ALA A 59 1.45 5.07 1.32
N THR A 60 0.68 4.56 0.36
CA THR A 60 1.03 3.33 -0.37
C THR A 60 2.32 3.52 -1.17
N ASP A 61 2.47 4.62 -1.89
CA ASP A 61 3.66 4.86 -2.71
C ASP A 61 4.92 5.02 -1.85
N SER A 62 4.79 5.73 -0.72
CA SER A 62 5.86 5.87 0.29
C SER A 62 6.22 4.52 0.94
N PHE A 63 5.22 3.70 1.30
CA PHE A 63 5.45 2.34 1.82
C PHE A 63 6.14 1.42 0.80
N VAL A 64 5.74 1.47 -0.47
CA VAL A 64 6.38 0.70 -1.54
C VAL A 64 7.84 1.11 -1.69
N THR A 65 8.12 2.41 -1.63
CA THR A 65 9.48 2.94 -1.67
C THR A 65 10.30 2.40 -0.50
N PHE A 66 9.76 2.46 0.71
CA PHE A 66 10.34 1.84 1.91
C PHE A 66 10.58 0.33 1.78
N SER A 67 9.66 -0.41 1.16
CA SER A 67 9.78 -1.85 0.99
C SER A 67 10.96 -2.28 0.10
N ASN A 68 11.46 -1.38 -0.76
CA ASN A 68 12.60 -1.66 -1.64
C ASN A 68 13.96 -1.30 -1.03
N ILE A 69 13.98 -0.68 0.14
CA ILE A 69 15.21 -0.33 0.84
C ILE A 69 15.77 -1.60 1.50
N GLU A 70 17.02 -1.96 1.23
CA GLU A 70 17.73 -3.01 1.95
C GLU A 70 18.24 -2.46 3.28
N GLU A 71 17.88 -3.08 4.41
CA GLU A 71 18.33 -2.67 5.74
C GLU A 71 19.13 -3.79 6.41
N SER A 72 20.12 -3.41 7.23
CA SER A 72 21.05 -4.35 7.89
C SER A 72 20.61 -4.78 9.31
N SER A 73 19.40 -4.46 9.76
CA SER A 73 18.89 -4.79 11.10
C SER A 73 17.39 -5.17 11.12
N PRO A 74 16.96 -6.09 12.00
CA PRO A 74 15.58 -6.61 12.06
C PRO A 74 14.66 -5.72 12.94
N SER A 75 13.34 -5.89 13.01
CA SER A 75 12.31 -5.81 11.96
C SER A 75 10.96 -5.33 12.58
N TYR A 76 10.14 -4.65 11.79
CA TYR A 76 8.87 -3.96 12.12
C TYR A 76 7.62 -4.86 12.19
N HIS A 77 7.79 -6.14 12.46
CA HIS A 77 6.79 -7.22 12.35
C HIS A 77 5.36 -6.88 12.77
N ARG A 78 5.18 -6.38 13.99
CA ARG A 78 3.85 -6.12 14.56
C ARG A 78 3.07 -5.04 13.81
N GLN A 79 3.76 -4.20 13.06
CA GLN A 79 3.15 -3.14 12.26
C GLN A 79 2.62 -3.70 10.93
N TYR A 80 3.16 -4.81 10.41
CA TYR A 80 2.69 -5.41 9.16
C TYR A 80 1.30 -6.05 9.26
N ASP A 81 0.86 -6.51 10.43
CA ASP A 81 -0.53 -6.99 10.61
C ASP A 81 -1.56 -5.91 10.23
N PHE A 82 -1.29 -4.67 10.65
CA PHE A 82 -2.09 -3.51 10.27
C PHE A 82 -2.03 -3.29 8.75
N PHE A 83 -0.84 -3.23 8.17
CA PHE A 83 -0.66 -2.97 6.73
C PHE A 83 -1.32 -4.04 5.86
N ILE A 84 -1.14 -5.33 6.18
CA ILE A 84 -1.80 -6.43 5.48
C ILE A 84 -3.32 -6.27 5.54
N SER A 85 -3.86 -6.00 6.73
CA SER A 85 -5.30 -5.85 6.92
C SER A 85 -5.84 -4.65 6.13
N LYS A 86 -5.16 -3.50 6.22
CA LYS A 86 -5.59 -2.26 5.57
C LYS A 86 -5.43 -2.31 4.05
N PHE A 87 -4.32 -2.82 3.52
CA PHE A 87 -4.13 -2.98 2.08
C PHE A 87 -5.09 -4.03 1.49
N SER A 88 -5.39 -5.10 2.22
CA SER A 88 -6.43 -6.07 1.82
C SER A 88 -7.81 -5.41 1.77
N GLN A 89 -8.17 -4.58 2.76
CA GLN A 89 -9.41 -3.81 2.73
C GLN A 89 -9.48 -2.90 1.50
N MET A 90 -8.40 -2.19 1.17
CA MET A 90 -8.31 -1.34 -0.02
C MET A 90 -8.50 -2.14 -1.32
N CYS A 91 -8.00 -3.38 -1.39
CA CYS A 91 -8.20 -4.29 -2.52
C CYS A 91 -9.66 -4.63 -2.81
N HIS A 92 -10.56 -4.45 -1.84
CA HIS A 92 -12.00 -4.69 -1.98
C HIS A 92 -12.83 -3.40 -2.06
N SER A 93 -12.19 -2.24 -2.27
CA SER A 93 -12.92 -0.97 -2.44
C SER A 93 -13.89 -1.05 -3.63
N SER A 94 -15.18 -0.85 -3.35
CA SER A 94 -16.30 -0.99 -4.29
C SER A 94 -17.09 0.30 -4.48
N HIS A 95 -16.80 1.34 -3.70
CA HIS A 95 -17.59 2.58 -3.66
C HIS A 95 -16.77 3.80 -4.07
N GLY A 96 -17.32 4.59 -4.99
CA GLY A 96 -16.73 5.83 -5.48
C GLY A 96 -15.93 5.70 -6.78
N GLU A 97 -15.79 6.83 -7.46
CA GLU A 97 -15.04 6.98 -8.73
C GLU A 97 -13.58 6.52 -8.62
N ASP A 98 -12.98 6.63 -7.42
CA ASP A 98 -11.60 6.25 -7.17
C ASP A 98 -11.43 4.79 -6.73
N SER A 99 -12.51 4.00 -6.63
CA SER A 99 -12.47 2.61 -6.14
C SER A 99 -11.39 1.77 -6.84
N ARG A 100 -11.28 1.87 -8.17
CA ARG A 100 -10.26 1.15 -8.94
C ARG A 100 -8.83 1.58 -8.57
N LYS A 101 -8.59 2.88 -8.36
CA LYS A 101 -7.28 3.40 -7.97
C LYS A 101 -6.91 2.93 -6.57
N ILE A 102 -7.86 2.95 -5.64
CA ILE A 102 -7.69 2.44 -4.28
C ILE A 102 -7.36 0.95 -4.31
N ARG A 103 -8.04 0.15 -5.13
CA ARG A 103 -7.72 -1.29 -5.28
C ARG A 103 -6.30 -1.53 -5.81
N ILE A 104 -5.88 -0.76 -6.82
CA ILE A 104 -4.51 -0.84 -7.34
C ILE A 104 -3.49 -0.44 -6.26
N ALA A 105 -3.77 0.60 -5.47
CA ALA A 105 -2.94 0.98 -4.35
C ALA A 105 -2.85 -0.15 -3.31
N GLY A 106 -3.98 -0.76 -2.94
CA GLY A 106 -4.01 -1.93 -2.06
C GLY A 106 -3.11 -3.07 -2.55
N LEU A 107 -3.19 -3.41 -3.84
CA LEU A 107 -2.35 -4.45 -4.45
C LEU A 107 -0.86 -4.08 -4.41
N LYS A 108 -0.51 -2.82 -4.69
CA LYS A 108 0.88 -2.33 -4.60
C LYS A 108 1.41 -2.43 -3.16
N GLY A 109 0.59 -2.08 -2.18
CA GLY A 109 0.92 -2.19 -0.75
C GLY A 109 1.14 -3.64 -0.33
N LEU A 110 0.22 -4.55 -0.67
CA LEU A 110 0.38 -5.99 -0.40
C LEU A 110 1.65 -6.56 -1.04
N ARG A 111 1.94 -6.19 -2.29
CA ARG A 111 3.19 -6.56 -2.95
C ARG A 111 4.41 -6.09 -2.15
N GLY A 112 4.40 -4.85 -1.66
CA GLY A 112 5.50 -4.32 -0.83
C GLY A 112 5.70 -5.11 0.46
N VAL A 113 4.62 -5.50 1.13
CA VAL A 113 4.69 -6.35 2.34
C VAL A 113 5.28 -7.71 2.01
N VAL A 114 4.79 -8.37 0.96
CA VAL A 114 5.28 -9.70 0.54
C VAL A 114 6.76 -9.62 0.13
N TRP A 115 7.13 -8.62 -0.66
CA TRP A 115 8.53 -8.43 -1.08
C TRP A 115 9.45 -8.31 0.12
N LYS A 116 9.15 -7.38 1.04
CA LYS A 116 9.96 -7.15 2.24
C LYS A 116 10.00 -8.38 3.15
N SER A 117 8.92 -9.15 3.25
CA SER A 117 8.88 -10.35 4.07
C SER A 117 9.69 -11.52 3.49
N VAL A 118 9.89 -11.57 2.17
CA VAL A 118 10.66 -12.62 1.49
C VAL A 118 12.15 -12.28 1.45
N THR A 119 12.51 -11.00 1.37
CA THR A 119 13.92 -10.57 1.28
C THR A 119 14.67 -10.56 2.61
N ASP A 120 13.99 -10.85 3.72
CA ASP A 120 14.44 -10.45 5.05
C ASP A 120 14.27 -11.65 6.00
N ASP A 121 15.29 -12.51 6.06
CA ASP A 121 15.28 -13.89 6.60
C ASP A 121 14.84 -14.02 8.08
N LEU A 122 14.75 -12.91 8.81
CA LEU A 122 14.38 -12.87 10.24
C LEU A 122 12.87 -12.70 10.51
N HIS A 123 12.00 -12.75 9.49
CA HIS A 123 10.60 -12.35 9.63
C HIS A 123 9.63 -13.47 10.11
N PRO A 124 8.54 -13.11 10.84
CA PRO A 124 7.42 -13.99 11.08
C PRO A 124 6.83 -14.37 9.73
N ASN A 125 6.30 -15.57 9.72
CA ASN A 125 5.99 -16.28 8.51
C ASN A 125 4.80 -15.55 7.85
N ILE A 126 5.04 -14.69 6.85
CA ILE A 126 3.98 -14.08 6.01
C ILE A 126 3.02 -15.15 5.45
N TRP A 127 3.51 -16.39 5.42
CA TRP A 127 2.82 -17.62 5.08
C TRP A 127 1.85 -18.11 6.17
N GLU A 128 1.75 -17.45 7.32
CA GLU A 128 0.76 -17.71 8.36
C GLU A 128 -0.65 -17.52 7.80
N LYS A 129 -1.53 -18.41 8.21
CA LYS A 129 -2.92 -18.42 7.75
C LYS A 129 -3.62 -17.08 7.93
N GLN A 130 -3.40 -16.39 9.05
CA GLN A 130 -4.00 -15.09 9.33
C GLN A 130 -3.67 -13.99 8.30
N HIS A 131 -2.51 -14.09 7.63
CA HIS A 131 -2.07 -13.17 6.59
C HIS A 131 -2.52 -13.67 5.21
N MET A 132 -2.29 -14.94 4.91
CA MET A 132 -2.62 -15.53 3.62
C MET A 132 -4.13 -15.55 3.33
N ASP A 133 -4.97 -15.71 4.36
CA ASP A 133 -6.44 -15.61 4.25
C ASP A 133 -6.93 -14.19 3.87
N LYS A 134 -6.05 -13.18 3.89
CA LYS A 134 -6.35 -11.82 3.43
C LYS A 134 -5.69 -11.53 2.09
N ILE A 135 -4.42 -11.92 1.94
CA ILE A 135 -3.60 -11.63 0.76
C ILE A 135 -4.14 -12.37 -0.47
N VAL A 136 -4.33 -13.69 -0.38
CA VAL A 136 -4.73 -14.51 -1.54
C VAL A 136 -6.11 -14.11 -2.06
N PRO A 137 -7.17 -13.97 -1.24
CA PRO A 137 -8.48 -13.52 -1.73
C PRO A 137 -8.45 -12.11 -2.34
N SER A 138 -7.65 -11.20 -1.79
CA SER A 138 -7.49 -9.83 -2.31
C SER A 138 -6.92 -9.82 -3.73
N ILE A 139 -5.91 -10.66 -4.00
CA ILE A 139 -5.32 -10.82 -5.34
C ILE A 139 -6.34 -11.44 -6.30
N LEU A 140 -6.98 -12.55 -5.90
CA LEU A 140 -7.94 -13.27 -6.75
C LEU A 140 -9.14 -12.40 -7.13
N PHE A 141 -9.68 -11.62 -6.19
CA PHE A 141 -10.78 -10.69 -6.44
C PHE A 141 -10.42 -9.70 -7.55
N ASN A 142 -9.22 -9.11 -7.50
CA ASN A 142 -8.80 -8.13 -8.48
C ASN A 142 -8.43 -8.72 -9.84
N LEU A 143 -7.94 -9.96 -9.88
CA LEU A 143 -7.72 -10.70 -11.13
C LEU A 143 -9.03 -11.04 -11.84
N GLN A 144 -10.03 -11.51 -11.10
CA GLN A 144 -11.35 -11.84 -11.65
C GLN A 144 -12.05 -10.59 -12.22
N GLU A 145 -11.97 -9.46 -11.51
CA GLU A 145 -12.56 -8.21 -11.97
C GLU A 145 -11.88 -7.68 -13.24
N ALA A 146 -10.54 -7.77 -13.33
CA ALA A 146 -9.81 -7.44 -14.55
C ALA A 146 -10.25 -8.31 -15.73
N GLY A 147 -10.42 -9.61 -15.50
CA GLY A 147 -10.95 -10.54 -16.50
C GLY A 147 -12.36 -10.19 -16.97
N ARG A 148 -13.26 -9.78 -16.07
CA ARG A 148 -14.63 -9.34 -16.44
C ARG A 148 -14.65 -8.10 -17.31
N VAL A 149 -13.81 -7.11 -17.01
CA VAL A 149 -13.70 -5.88 -17.82
C VAL A 149 -13.19 -6.21 -19.23
N VAL A 150 -12.18 -7.08 -19.34
CA VAL A 150 -11.66 -7.54 -20.64
C VAL A 150 -12.76 -8.26 -21.42
N VAL A 151 -13.46 -9.21 -20.81
CA VAL A 151 -14.58 -9.92 -21.45
C VAL A 151 -15.67 -8.93 -21.90
N MET A 152 -16.15 -8.04 -21.04
CA MET A 152 -17.14 -7.03 -21.42
C MET A 152 -16.66 -6.11 -22.56
N SER A 153 -15.36 -5.77 -22.59
CA SER A 153 -14.77 -4.96 -23.66
C SER A 153 -14.73 -5.72 -24.99
N PHE A 154 -14.41 -7.02 -24.96
CA PHE A 154 -14.50 -7.90 -26.12
C PHE A 154 -15.94 -8.07 -26.63
N TYR A 155 -16.91 -8.22 -25.73
CA TYR A 155 -18.33 -8.26 -26.09
C TYR A 155 -18.76 -6.93 -26.72
N LYS A 156 -18.47 -5.79 -26.09
CA LYS A 156 -18.83 -4.46 -26.63
C LYS A 156 -18.18 -4.20 -27.99
N SER A 157 -16.93 -4.65 -28.20
CA SER A 157 -16.25 -4.58 -29.49
C SER A 157 -16.88 -5.48 -30.56
N ARG A 158 -17.38 -6.67 -30.20
CA ARG A 158 -18.06 -7.59 -31.14
C ARG A 158 -19.47 -7.16 -31.54
N TYR A 159 -20.18 -6.41 -30.69
CA TYR A 159 -21.58 -5.99 -30.94
C TYR A 159 -21.73 -4.53 -31.36
N SER A 160 -20.63 -3.79 -31.56
CA SER A 160 -20.66 -2.37 -31.98
C SER A 160 -21.07 -2.14 -33.45
N TRP A 161 -21.33 -3.19 -34.23
CA TRP A 161 -21.76 -3.10 -35.64
C TRP A 161 -23.26 -3.38 -35.86
N ILE A 162 -24.05 -3.51 -34.79
CA ILE A 162 -25.47 -3.91 -34.89
C ILE A 162 -26.45 -2.73 -34.67
N PHE A 163 -25.99 -1.47 -34.66
CA PHE A 163 -26.85 -0.29 -34.80
C PHE A 163 -26.16 0.79 -35.61
#